data_AF-A0A4U8SI19-F1
#
_entry.id   AF-A0A4U8SI19-F1
#
_cell.length_a   1.000
_cell.length_b   1.000
_cell.length_c   1.000
_cell.angle_alpha   90.00
_cell.angle_beta   90.00
_cell.angle_gamma   90.00
#
_symmetry.space_group_name_H-M   'P 1'
#
loop_
_entity.id
_entity.type
_entity.pdbx_description
1 polymer ?
#
loop_
_entity_poly.entity_id
_entity_poly.type
_entity_poly.pdbx_seq_one_letter_code
_entity_poly.pdbx_strand_id
1 'polypeptide(L)'
;MRILLLGLALVKVFAEFDPFDYGGDSYKSGEIKLYGFMGERVNLNGKWYPANATFESQEGNFRIVGIRNPCVFLQEVHTQKQSKVCLQESKLLRK
;
A
#
# COMPACT_ATOMS: atom_id res chain seq x y z
N MET A 1 -2.86 -41.87 5.21
CA MET A 1 -2.78 -40.43 5.55
C MET A 1 -2.11 -39.64 4.43
N ARG A 2 -2.84 -39.26 3.37
CA ARG A 2 -2.30 -38.40 2.29
C ARG A 2 -3.15 -37.15 2.00
N ILE A 3 -4.31 -37.04 2.66
CA ILE A 3 -5.29 -35.98 2.40
C ILE A 3 -4.98 -34.71 3.23
N LEU A 4 -4.22 -34.84 4.33
CA LEU A 4 -3.95 -33.71 5.24
C LEU A 4 -2.98 -32.66 4.67
N LEU A 5 -2.13 -33.03 3.71
CA LEU A 5 -1.11 -32.15 3.14
C LEU A 5 -1.65 -31.23 2.03
N LEU A 6 -2.78 -31.58 1.39
CA LEU A 6 -3.38 -30.71 0.36
C LEU A 6 -4.10 -29.49 0.96
N GLY A 7 -4.61 -29.60 2.19
CA GLY A 7 -5.31 -28.49 2.85
C GLY A 7 -4.39 -27.30 3.14
N LEU A 8 -3.14 -27.53 3.56
CA LEU A 8 -2.19 -26.48 3.90
C LEU A 8 -1.64 -25.71 2.70
N ALA A 9 -1.61 -26.32 1.51
CA ALA A 9 -1.17 -25.65 0.29
C ALA A 9 -2.20 -24.64 -0.21
N LEU A 10 -3.50 -24.92 -0.04
CA LEU A 10 -4.58 -24.02 -0.45
C LEU A 10 -4.67 -22.77 0.41
N VAL A 11 -4.39 -22.85 1.72
CA VAL A 11 -4.47 -21.67 2.62
C VAL A 11 -3.41 -20.62 2.27
N LYS A 12 -2.24 -21.01 1.75
CA LYS A 12 -1.20 -20.06 1.32
C LYS A 12 -1.59 -19.28 0.06
N VAL A 13 -2.36 -19.89 -0.86
CA VAL A 13 -2.77 -19.24 -2.11
C VAL A 13 -3.80 -18.12 -1.85
N PHE A 14 -4.59 -18.21 -0.77
CA PHE A 14 -5.61 -17.21 -0.45
C PHE A 14 -5.15 -16.11 0.52
N ALA A 15 -3.99 -16.25 1.17
CA ALA A 15 -3.48 -15.22 2.09
C ALA A 15 -2.65 -14.13 1.38
N GLU A 16 -2.19 -14.39 0.16
CA GLU A 16 -1.37 -13.46 -0.65
C GLU A 16 -2.08 -12.95 -1.90
N PHE A 17 -3.31 -13.39 -2.16
CA PHE A 17 -4.12 -12.85 -3.26
C PHE A 17 -4.72 -11.51 -2.79
N ASP A 18 -3.89 -10.48 -2.73
CA ASP A 18 -4.40 -9.11 -2.83
C ASP A 18 -4.91 -8.97 -4.28
N PRO A 19 -6.24 -8.90 -4.54
CA PRO A 19 -6.75 -8.69 -5.89
C PRO A 19 -6.29 -7.35 -6.49
N PHE A 20 -5.60 -6.56 -5.68
CA PHE A 20 -4.91 -5.34 -6.02
C PHE A 20 -3.38 -5.51 -5.97
N ASP A 21 -2.81 -6.65 -6.37
CA ASP A 21 -1.37 -6.73 -6.66
C ASP A 21 -1.04 -5.84 -7.87
N TYR A 22 -0.52 -4.64 -7.59
CA TYR A 22 -0.26 -3.59 -8.59
C TYR A 22 0.99 -3.83 -9.45
N GLY A 23 1.54 -5.05 -9.46
CA GLY A 23 2.67 -5.43 -10.30
C GLY A 23 4.01 -4.96 -9.73
N GLY A 24 4.97 -5.88 -9.70
CA GLY A 24 6.30 -5.73 -9.11
C GLY A 24 7.23 -4.66 -9.72
N ASP A 25 6.76 -3.88 -10.70
CA ASP A 25 7.55 -2.81 -11.34
C ASP A 25 7.46 -1.45 -10.62
N SER A 26 6.53 -1.30 -9.67
CA SER A 26 6.34 -0.05 -8.92
C SER A 26 7.34 0.16 -7.77
N TYR A 27 8.09 -0.88 -7.38
CA TYR A 27 9.11 -0.80 -6.33
C TYR A 27 10.38 -0.01 -6.73
N LYS A 28 10.56 0.31 -8.02
CA LYS A 28 11.78 0.96 -8.53
C LYS A 28 11.70 2.47 -8.70
N SER A 29 10.50 3.07 -8.71
CA SER A 29 10.41 4.53 -8.57
C SER A 29 10.41 4.83 -7.09
N GLY A 30 11.43 5.51 -6.56
CA GLY A 30 11.46 5.93 -5.14
C GLY A 30 10.22 6.70 -4.67
N GLU A 31 9.43 7.19 -5.61
CA GLU A 31 8.15 7.86 -5.39
C GLU A 31 7.12 6.96 -4.68
N ILE A 32 6.54 7.49 -3.60
CA ILE A 32 5.45 6.86 -2.86
C ILE A 32 4.14 6.97 -3.66
N LYS A 33 3.52 5.84 -3.96
CA LYS A 33 2.24 5.74 -4.69
C LYS A 33 1.13 5.23 -3.79
N LEU A 34 -0.03 5.85 -3.92
CA LEU A 34 -1.26 5.45 -3.24
C LEU A 34 -2.13 4.65 -4.19
N TYR A 35 -2.48 3.46 -3.74
CA TYR A 35 -3.14 2.45 -4.55
C TYR A 35 -4.57 2.16 -4.11
N GLY A 36 -4.90 2.36 -2.83
CA GLY A 36 -6.24 2.11 -2.35
C GLY A 36 -6.45 2.43 -0.87
N PHE A 37 -7.71 2.33 -0.46
CA PHE A 37 -8.19 2.52 0.91
C PHE A 37 -9.01 1.30 1.31
N MET A 38 -8.85 0.82 2.54
CA MET A 38 -9.64 -0.27 3.11
C MET A 38 -9.90 0.01 4.60
N GLY A 39 -11.10 0.51 4.91
CA GLY A 39 -11.41 1.00 6.25
C GLY A 39 -10.44 2.11 6.68
N GLU A 40 -9.76 1.93 7.81
CA GLU A 40 -8.73 2.85 8.32
C GLU A 40 -7.32 2.55 7.78
N ARG A 41 -7.19 1.72 6.74
CA ARG A 41 -5.92 1.34 6.14
C ARG A 41 -5.75 1.92 4.75
N VAL A 42 -4.50 2.17 4.38
CA VAL A 42 -4.10 2.68 3.06
C VAL A 42 -3.08 1.75 2.44
N ASN A 43 -3.18 1.54 1.13
CA ASN A 43 -2.19 0.80 0.37
C ASN A 43 -1.18 1.79 -0.23
N LEU A 44 0.04 1.80 0.31
CA LEU A 44 1.16 2.58 -0.20
C LEU A 44 2.21 1.63 -0.74
N ASN A 45 2.61 1.81 -2.00
CA ASN A 45 3.60 0.96 -2.68
C ASN A 45 3.29 -0.55 -2.59
N GLY A 46 2.01 -0.94 -2.65
CA GLY A 46 1.57 -2.34 -2.59
C GLY A 46 1.43 -2.91 -1.17
N LYS A 47 1.67 -2.12 -0.11
CA LYS A 47 1.58 -2.58 1.28
C LYS A 47 0.53 -1.82 2.08
N TRP A 48 -0.23 -2.56 2.89
CA TRP A 48 -1.33 -2.02 3.70
C TRP A 48 -0.87 -1.51 5.08
N TYR A 49 -0.95 -0.20 5.27
CA TYR A 49 -0.61 0.48 6.52
C TYR A 49 -1.87 0.97 7.25
N PRO A 50 -1.97 0.84 8.58
CA PRO A 50 -3.02 1.49 9.34
C PRO A 50 -2.83 3.02 9.36
N ALA A 51 -3.89 3.75 9.65
CA ALA A 51 -3.81 5.18 9.96
C ALA A 51 -2.75 5.44 11.04
N ASN A 52 -2.02 6.55 10.94
CA ASN A 52 -0.94 6.93 11.84
C ASN A 52 0.33 6.05 11.83
N ALA A 53 0.43 5.07 10.92
CA ALA A 53 1.63 4.25 10.80
C ALA A 53 2.86 5.06 10.36
N THR A 54 4.02 4.60 10.80
CA THR A 54 5.32 5.00 10.24
C THR A 54 5.86 3.87 9.38
N PHE A 55 6.46 4.21 8.24
CA PHE A 55 7.02 3.25 7.30
C PHE A 55 8.29 3.79 6.62
N GLU A 56 9.13 2.87 6.17
CA GLU A 56 10.34 3.17 5.43
C GLU A 56 10.07 3.12 3.92
N SER A 57 10.61 4.10 3.21
CA SER A 57 10.63 4.21 1.75
C SER A 57 12.07 4.47 1.28
N GLN A 58 12.34 4.30 -0.01
CA GLN A 58 13.63 4.67 -0.61
C GLN A 58 13.96 6.17 -0.43
N GLU A 59 12.94 7.02 -0.28
CA GLU A 59 13.08 8.46 -0.05
C GLU A 59 13.27 8.83 1.43
N GLY A 60 13.15 7.87 2.36
CA GLY A 60 13.29 8.09 3.79
C GLY A 60 12.15 7.47 4.62
N ASN A 61 12.08 7.86 5.90
CA ASN A 61 11.05 7.38 6.83
C ASN A 61 9.87 8.35 6.88
N PHE A 62 8.66 7.85 6.65
CA PHE A 62 7.45 8.66 6.59
C PHE A 62 6.44 8.21 7.63
N ARG A 63 5.72 9.17 8.21
CA ARG A 63 4.55 8.95 9.05
C ARG A 63 3.29 9.37 8.32
N ILE A 64 2.26 8.54 8.38
CA ILE A 64 0.91 8.91 7.94
C ILE A 64 0.34 9.88 8.97
N VAL A 65 0.05 11.11 8.56
CA VAL A 65 -0.50 12.15 9.46
C VAL A 65 -1.99 12.38 9.24
N GLY A 66 -2.53 11.92 8.11
CA GLY A 66 -3.96 12.00 7.84
C GLY A 66 -4.37 11.29 6.57
N ILE A 67 -5.62 10.84 6.55
CA ILE A 67 -6.26 10.20 5.40
C ILE A 67 -7.48 11.05 5.02
N ARG A 68 -7.52 11.57 3.80
CA ARG A 68 -8.70 12.23 3.22
C ARG A 68 -8.88 11.77 1.79
N ASN A 69 -9.74 10.77 1.59
CA ASN A 69 -10.05 10.21 0.27
C ASN A 69 -10.29 11.34 -0.76
N PRO A 70 -9.55 11.38 -1.90
CA PRO A 70 -8.68 10.35 -2.47
C PRO A 70 -7.18 10.47 -2.15
N CYS A 71 -6.79 11.18 -1.10
CA CYS A 71 -5.38 11.42 -0.76
C CYS A 71 -4.99 10.99 0.67
N VAL A 72 -3.69 10.74 0.83
CA VAL A 72 -3.02 10.49 2.11
C VAL A 72 -1.97 11.57 2.33
N PHE A 73 -1.90 12.08 3.55
CA PHE A 73 -0.93 13.07 3.97
C PHE A 73 0.18 12.38 4.76
N LEU A 74 1.41 12.65 4.36
CA LEU A 74 2.62 12.05 4.91
C LEU A 74 3.50 13.15 5.50
N GLN A 75 4.27 12.79 6.50
CA GLN A 75 5.30 13.62 7.08
C GLN A 75 6.60 12.83 7.14
N GLU A 76 7.66 13.36 6.53
CA GLU A 76 8.99 12.76 6.65
C GLU A 76 9.53 12.98 8.06
N VAL A 77 10.01 11.91 8.71
CA VAL A 77 10.26 11.90 10.15
C VAL A 77 11.43 12.82 10.54
N HIS A 78 12.49 12.91 9.73
CA HIS A 78 13.67 13.70 10.08
C HIS A 78 13.50 15.17 9.71
N THR A 79 13.07 15.46 8.49
CA THR A 79 12.92 16.87 8.07
C THR A 79 11.59 17.50 8.49
N GLN A 80 10.64 16.69 8.99
CA GLN A 80 9.26 17.11 9.28
C GLN A 80 8.51 17.66 8.05
N LYS A 81 9.07 17.48 6.83
CA LYS A 81 8.48 17.94 5.59
C LYS A 81 7.19 17.17 5.31
N GLN A 82 6.12 17.92 5.01
CA GLN A 82 4.84 17.34 4.65
C GLN A 82 4.76 17.07 3.16
N SER A 83 4.15 15.95 2.79
CA SER A 83 3.81 15.60 1.42
C SER A 83 2.40 15.01 1.35
N LYS A 84 1.83 14.99 0.15
CA LYS A 84 0.51 14.43 -0.12
C LYS A 84 0.61 13.50 -1.31
N VAL A 85 0.08 12.30 -1.17
CA VAL A 85 -0.03 11.32 -2.25
C VAL A 85 -1.51 11.05 -2.49
N CYS A 86 -1.96 11.18 -3.74
CA CYS A 86 -3.34 10.93 -4.12
C CYS A 86 -3.47 9.65 -4.93
N LEU A 87 -4.61 9.00 -4.82
CA LEU A 87 -4.97 7.81 -5.56
C LEU A 87 -4.87 8.16 -7.04
N GLN A 88 -4.04 7.42 -7.79
CA GLN A 88 -4.00 7.63 -9.23
C GLN A 88 -5.34 7.24 -9.82
N GLU A 89 -5.90 8.12 -10.66
CA GLU A 89 -7.07 7.77 -11.46
C GLU A 89 -6.75 6.55 -12.30
N SER A 90 -7.62 5.54 -12.24
CA SER A 90 -7.50 4.38 -13.10
C SER A 90 -7.49 4.83 -14.56
N LYS A 91 -6.50 4.35 -15.32
CA LYS A 91 -6.45 4.57 -16.78
C LYS A 91 -7.72 4.05 -17.47
N LEU A 92 -8.44 3.11 -16.86
CA LEU A 92 -9.70 2.55 -17.36
C LEU A 92 -10.89 3.51 -17.24
N LEU A 93 -10.77 4.57 -16.43
CA LEU A 93 -11.84 5.53 -16.18
C LEU A 93 -11.58 6.91 -16.79
N ARG A 94 -10.45 7.10 -17.49
CA ARG A 94 -10.21 8.31 -18.30
C ARG A 94 -11.10 8.23 -19.54
N LYS A 95 -12.18 9.02 -19.54
CA LYS A 95 -13.02 9.26 -20.72
C LYS A 95 -12.28 10.07 -21.77
#